data_AF-A0A7S3I2E4-F1
#
_entry.id   AF-A0A7S3I2E4-F1
#
_cell.length_a   1.000
_cell.length_b   1.000
_cell.length_c   1.000
_cell.angle_alpha   90.00
_cell.angle_beta   90.00
_cell.angle_gamma   90.00
#
_symmetry.space_group_name_H-M   'P 1'
#
loop_
_entity.id
_entity.type
_entity.pdbx_description
1 polymer ?
#
loop_
_entity_poly.entity_id
_entity_poly.type
_entity_poly.pdbx_seq_one_letter_code
_entity_poly.pdbx_strand_id
1 'polypeptide(L)'
;YQSSINGNAHSLGSVTDHMAIEVVRNVDVEPKFKSLYIGTQQQTYKLKILHGSGAFAVTVNNTRLVDIVQKDREILLTPKELGGLKIMVEDLELPHSQIATAELLISDIAKLTLWAPLTLI
;
A
#
# COMPACT_ATOMS: atom_id res chain seq x y z
N TYR A 1 62.66 -7.17 47.81
CA TYR A 1 61.25 -7.60 47.74
C TYR A 1 60.67 -7.13 46.41
N GLN A 2 60.68 -8.00 45.40
CA GLN A 2 59.98 -7.77 44.14
C GLN A 2 58.52 -8.18 44.32
N SER A 3 57.59 -7.25 44.17
CA SER A 3 56.17 -7.57 44.04
C SER A 3 55.80 -7.51 42.56
N SER A 4 55.48 -8.66 41.99
CA SER A 4 54.94 -8.79 40.64
C SER A 4 53.43 -8.56 40.70
N ILE A 5 52.98 -7.46 40.09
CA ILE A 5 51.56 -7.24 39.83
C ILE A 5 51.24 -7.92 38.49
N ASN A 6 50.71 -9.14 38.57
CA ASN A 6 50.09 -9.81 37.41
C ASN A 6 48.75 -9.13 37.12
N GLY A 7 48.78 -8.05 36.36
CA GLY A 7 47.60 -7.46 35.76
C GLY A 7 47.14 -8.31 34.58
N ASN A 8 46.14 -9.16 34.79
CA ASN A 8 45.42 -9.82 33.70
C ASN A 8 44.76 -8.74 32.83
N ALA A 9 45.36 -8.47 31.67
CA ALA A 9 44.77 -7.64 30.64
C ALA A 9 43.56 -8.39 30.05
N HIS A 10 42.37 -8.11 30.57
CA HIS A 10 41.13 -8.49 29.91
C HIS A 10 41.06 -7.70 28.60
N SER A 11 41.17 -8.39 27.46
CA SER A 11 40.89 -7.79 26.16
C SER A 11 39.42 -7.36 26.15
N LEU A 12 39.18 -6.05 26.23
CA LEU A 12 37.86 -5.47 25.98
C LEU A 12 37.51 -5.81 24.53
N GLY A 13 36.64 -6.81 24.36
CA GLY A 13 36.08 -7.15 23.06
C GLY A 13 35.47 -5.88 22.49
N SER A 14 35.92 -5.49 21.30
CA SER A 14 35.32 -4.38 20.55
C SER A 14 33.86 -4.74 20.27
N VAL A 15 32.95 -4.14 21.04
CA VAL A 15 31.52 -4.19 20.74
C VAL A 15 31.28 -3.25 19.57
N THR A 16 31.32 -3.81 18.36
CA THR A 16 30.86 -3.12 17.16
C THR A 16 29.34 -3.17 17.16
N ASP A 17 28.73 -2.09 17.64
CA ASP A 17 27.29 -1.90 17.55
C ASP A 17 26.97 -1.29 16.18
N HIS A 18 26.11 -1.94 15.41
CA HIS A 18 25.68 -1.45 14.11
C HIS A 18 24.31 -0.80 14.26
N MET A 19 24.26 0.53 14.22
CA MET A 19 22.99 1.22 14.00
C MET A 19 22.46 0.89 12.60
N ALA A 20 21.42 0.06 12.54
CA ALA A 20 20.64 -0.11 11.32
C ALA A 20 19.73 1.12 11.15
N ILE A 21 20.11 2.02 10.25
CA ILE A 21 19.25 3.14 9.85
C ILE A 21 18.27 2.60 8.80
N GLU A 22 17.06 2.26 9.22
CA GLU A 22 15.98 1.93 8.30
C GLU A 22 15.38 3.22 7.75
N VAL A 23 15.65 3.52 6.48
CA VAL A 23 15.04 4.65 5.79
C VAL A 23 13.62 4.27 5.43
N VAL A 24 12.66 4.68 6.25
CA VAL A 24 11.24 4.45 5.96
C VAL A 24 10.82 5.33 4.78
N ARG A 25 10.33 4.68 3.71
CA ARG A 25 9.80 5.36 2.53
C ARG A 25 8.36 5.77 2.77
N ASN A 26 7.95 6.89 2.17
CA ASN A 26 6.56 7.35 2.17
C ASN A 26 5.63 6.24 1.68
N VAL A 27 4.43 6.20 2.26
CA VAL A 27 3.38 5.29 1.85
C VAL A 27 3.06 5.50 0.36
N ASP A 28 2.83 4.39 -0.33
CA ASP A 28 2.46 4.37 -1.73
C ASP A 28 1.38 3.29 -1.96
N VAL A 29 0.69 3.33 -3.10
CA VAL A 29 -0.38 2.37 -3.42
C VAL A 29 -0.28 1.89 -4.86
N GLU A 30 -0.52 0.60 -5.06
CA GLU A 30 -0.47 -0.04 -6.36
C GLU A 30 -1.73 -0.90 -6.63
N PRO A 31 -2.35 -0.78 -7.82
CA PRO A 31 -2.07 0.22 -8.86
C PRO A 31 -2.59 1.63 -8.50
N LYS A 32 -2.00 2.65 -9.13
CA LYS A 32 -2.49 4.04 -9.04
C LYS A 32 -3.81 4.29 -9.77
N PHE A 33 -4.01 3.56 -10.87
CA PHE A 33 -5.19 3.69 -11.71
C PHE A 33 -5.70 2.29 -12.08
N LYS A 34 -6.99 2.05 -11.91
CA LYS A 34 -7.58 0.75 -12.28
C LYS A 34 -9.06 0.85 -12.64
N SER A 35 -9.45 0.20 -13.73
CA SER A 35 -10.86 0.01 -14.04
C SER A 35 -11.35 -1.33 -13.49
N LEU A 36 -12.50 -1.29 -12.81
CA LEU A 36 -13.22 -2.46 -12.30
C LEU A 36 -14.54 -2.59 -13.06
N TYR A 37 -15.01 -3.83 -13.24
CA TYR A 37 -16.19 -4.12 -14.03
C TYR A 37 -17.24 -4.83 -13.19
N ILE A 38 -18.47 -4.32 -13.21
CA ILE A 38 -19.66 -4.99 -12.66
C ILE A 38 -20.31 -5.79 -13.79
N GLY A 39 -20.68 -7.05 -13.52
CA GLY A 39 -21.48 -7.87 -14.45
C GLY A 39 -21.03 -9.33 -14.59
N THR A 40 -19.76 -9.62 -14.34
CA THR A 40 -19.27 -10.97 -14.06
C THR A 40 -19.21 -11.15 -12.54
N GLN A 41 -19.44 -12.36 -12.01
CA GLN A 41 -19.40 -12.71 -10.57
C GLN A 41 -18.65 -11.69 -9.71
N GLN A 42 -19.28 -11.06 -8.71
CA GLN A 42 -18.70 -10.00 -7.88
C GLN A 42 -17.27 -10.38 -7.44
N GLN A 43 -16.28 -9.83 -8.14
CA GLN A 43 -14.87 -10.08 -7.84
C GLN A 43 -14.38 -8.96 -6.95
N THR A 44 -14.01 -9.34 -5.73
CA THR A 44 -13.24 -8.46 -4.85
C THR A 44 -11.89 -8.19 -5.49
N TYR A 45 -11.60 -6.92 -5.72
CA TYR A 45 -10.30 -6.45 -6.20
C TYR A 45 -9.37 -6.18 -5.02
N LYS A 46 -8.07 -6.46 -5.21
CA LYS A 46 -7.04 -6.22 -4.21
C LYS A 46 -6.14 -5.07 -4.64
N LEU A 47 -6.14 -3.99 -3.87
CA LEU A 47 -5.19 -2.90 -3.97
C LEU A 47 -4.10 -3.11 -2.89
N LYS A 48 -2.84 -2.85 -3.22
CA LYS A 48 -1.71 -3.04 -2.30
C LYS A 48 -1.20 -1.69 -1.81
N ILE A 49 -0.88 -1.64 -0.51
CA ILE A 49 -0.17 -0.53 0.14
C ILE A 49 1.32 -0.90 0.16
N LEU A 50 2.15 -0.05 -0.43
CA LEU A 50 3.58 -0.19 -0.50
C LEU A 50 4.24 0.77 0.50
N HIS A 51 5.33 0.32 1.13
CA HIS A 51 6.12 1.11 2.09
C HIS A 51 5.29 1.68 3.27
N GLY A 52 5.84 2.62 4.04
CA GLY A 52 5.22 3.13 5.25
C GLY A 52 5.36 2.22 6.47
N SER A 53 4.96 2.74 7.64
CA SER A 53 5.12 2.16 8.98
C SER A 53 4.43 0.81 9.17
N GLY A 54 3.29 0.60 8.49
CA GLY A 54 2.39 -0.53 8.73
C GLY A 54 1.06 -0.12 9.36
N ALA A 55 0.96 1.08 9.91
CA ALA A 55 -0.27 1.65 10.44
C ALA A 55 -0.86 2.66 9.45
N PHE A 56 -1.95 2.26 8.77
CA PHE A 56 -2.55 3.06 7.70
C PHE A 56 -4.01 3.37 7.96
N ALA A 57 -4.42 4.60 7.65
CA ALA A 57 -5.82 4.99 7.53
C ALA A 57 -6.22 5.06 6.05
N VAL A 58 -7.31 4.38 5.70
CA VAL A 58 -7.84 4.33 4.35
C VAL A 58 -9.16 5.09 4.30
N THR A 59 -9.24 6.06 3.40
CA THR A 59 -10.45 6.87 3.18
C THR A 59 -10.83 6.87 1.71
N VAL A 60 -12.12 7.06 1.43
CA VAL A 60 -12.66 7.13 0.07
C VAL A 60 -13.61 8.29 -0.10
N ASN A 61 -13.67 8.82 -1.31
CA ASN A 61 -14.59 9.91 -1.66
C ASN A 61 -16.07 9.49 -1.62
N ASN A 62 -16.40 8.23 -1.91
CA ASN A 62 -17.78 7.74 -1.93
C ASN A 62 -17.89 6.26 -1.54
N THR A 63 -18.41 6.00 -0.35
CA THR A 63 -18.63 4.65 0.20
C THR A 63 -19.84 3.92 -0.40
N ARG A 64 -20.70 4.60 -1.17
CA ARG A 64 -21.83 3.95 -1.84
C ARG A 64 -21.38 3.08 -3.01
N LEU A 65 -20.25 3.45 -3.62
CA LEU A 65 -19.74 2.78 -4.83
C LEU A 65 -19.08 1.43 -4.55
N VAL A 66 -18.56 1.23 -3.33
CA VAL A 66 -17.68 0.10 -3.01
C VAL A 66 -17.77 -0.26 -1.53
N ASP A 67 -17.74 -1.56 -1.23
CA ASP A 67 -17.43 -2.04 0.11
C ASP A 67 -15.92 -2.22 0.26
N ILE A 68 -15.37 -1.74 1.37
CA ILE A 68 -13.92 -1.70 1.62
C ILE A 68 -13.60 -2.49 2.87
N VAL A 69 -12.64 -3.40 2.76
CA VAL A 69 -12.05 -4.11 3.89
C VAL A 69 -10.54 -3.94 3.81
N GLN A 70 -9.95 -3.25 4.78
CA GLN A 70 -8.51 -3.18 4.92
C GLN A 70 -8.02 -4.37 5.75
N LYS A 71 -7.00 -5.06 5.23
CA LYS A 71 -6.29 -6.13 5.94
C LYS A 71 -4.79 -5.91 5.76
N ASP A 72 -4.14 -5.47 6.83
CA ASP A 72 -2.71 -5.15 6.84
C ASP A 72 -2.35 -4.14 5.72
N ARG A 73 -1.62 -4.61 4.70
CA ARG A 73 -1.17 -3.85 3.52
C ARG A 73 -2.03 -4.11 2.29
N GLU A 74 -3.18 -4.76 2.43
CA GLU A 74 -4.13 -5.00 1.36
C GLU A 74 -5.44 -4.25 1.62
N ILE A 75 -5.97 -3.62 0.58
CA ILE A 75 -7.29 -3.01 0.58
C ILE A 75 -8.15 -3.82 -0.38
N LEU A 76 -9.13 -4.53 0.17
CA LEU A 76 -10.10 -5.33 -0.55
C LEU A 76 -11.28 -4.44 -0.92
N LEU A 77 -11.59 -4.40 -2.22
CA LEU A 77 -12.59 -3.53 -2.82
C LEU A 77 -13.64 -4.38 -3.52
N THR A 78 -14.89 -4.30 -3.07
CA THR A 78 -16.01 -4.99 -3.72
C THR A 78 -16.96 -3.95 -4.32
N PRO A 79 -16.98 -3.80 -5.66
CA PRO A 79 -17.83 -2.82 -6.33
C PRO A 79 -19.33 -3.08 -6.11
N LYS A 80 -20.09 -2.00 -5.90
CA LYS A 80 -21.55 -2.01 -5.71
C LYS A 80 -22.27 -1.21 -6.79
N GLU A 81 -21.77 -0.03 -7.11
CA GLU A 81 -22.37 0.90 -8.06
C GLU A 81 -21.33 1.43 -9.05
N LEU A 82 -21.81 1.94 -10.19
CA LEU A 82 -20.97 2.52 -11.24
C LEU A 82 -20.50 3.92 -10.84
N GLY A 83 -19.25 4.27 -11.14
CA GLY A 83 -18.72 5.60 -10.87
C GLY A 83 -17.21 5.66 -10.68
N GLY A 84 -16.72 6.88 -10.50
CA GLY A 84 -15.32 7.16 -10.17
C GLY A 84 -15.09 7.16 -8.66
N LEU A 85 -14.13 6.38 -8.21
CA LEU A 85 -13.73 6.23 -6.82
C LEU A 85 -12.29 6.73 -6.65
N LYS A 86 -12.06 7.57 -5.64
CA LYS A 86 -10.74 7.99 -5.21
C LYS A 86 -10.46 7.43 -3.83
N ILE A 87 -9.37 6.69 -3.71
CA ILE A 87 -8.87 6.12 -2.47
C ILE A 87 -7.68 6.94 -2.02
N MET A 88 -7.67 7.28 -0.73
CA MET A 88 -6.60 8.02 -0.07
C MET A 88 -6.10 7.18 1.10
N VAL A 89 -4.79 6.95 1.15
CA VAL A 89 -4.11 6.17 2.19
C VAL A 89 -3.11 7.07 2.89
N GLU A 90 -3.29 7.23 4.19
CA GLU A 90 -2.43 8.01 5.07
C GLU A 90 -1.67 7.08 6.03
N ASP A 91 -0.40 7.39 6.27
CA ASP A 91 0.41 6.69 7.28
C ASP A 91 0.24 7.40 8.63
N LEU A 92 -0.19 6.65 9.64
CA LEU A 92 -0.54 7.21 10.95
C LEU A 92 0.67 7.42 11.87
N GLU A 93 1.77 6.70 11.63
CA GLU A 93 2.94 6.71 12.51
C GLU A 93 4.11 7.49 11.93
N LEU A 94 4.07 7.83 10.64
CA LEU A 94 5.08 8.66 9.98
C LEU A 94 4.65 10.14 9.94
N PRO A 95 5.16 11.00 10.83
CA PRO A 95 4.92 12.43 10.74
C PRO A 95 5.46 12.97 9.40
N HIS A 96 4.68 13.84 8.75
CA HIS A 96 4.97 14.42 7.44
C HIS A 96 4.92 13.44 6.25
N SER A 97 4.38 12.23 6.43
CA SER A 97 4.12 11.32 5.32
C SER A 97 3.14 11.94 4.32
N GLN A 98 3.39 11.73 3.03
CA GLN A 98 2.49 12.17 1.98
C GLN A 98 1.34 11.19 1.83
N ILE A 99 0.12 11.70 1.59
CA ILE A 99 -1.05 10.87 1.33
C ILE A 99 -0.89 10.19 -0.02
N ALA A 100 -0.95 8.86 -0.03
CA ALA A 100 -0.96 8.09 -1.26
C ALA A 100 -2.38 8.03 -1.83
N THR A 101 -2.51 8.32 -3.12
CA THR A 101 -3.82 8.29 -3.80
C THR A 101 -3.87 7.21 -4.89
N ALA A 102 -5.03 6.57 -5.02
CA ALA A 102 -5.38 5.71 -6.15
C ALA A 102 -6.76 6.06 -6.70
N GLU A 103 -6.92 5.98 -8.01
CA GLU A 103 -8.17 6.26 -8.71
C GLU A 103 -8.70 4.99 -9.39
N LEU A 104 -9.97 4.71 -9.15
CA LEU A 104 -10.66 3.54 -9.65
C LEU A 104 -11.89 3.97 -10.44
N LEU A 105 -12.09 3.35 -11.61
CA LEU A 105 -13.28 3.54 -12.41
C LEU A 105 -14.11 2.27 -12.41
N ILE A 106 -15.30 2.31 -11.83
CA ILE A 106 -16.23 1.19 -11.80
C ILE A 106 -17.21 1.34 -12.96
N SER A 107 -17.14 0.41 -13.90
CA SER A 107 -17.91 0.41 -15.15
C SER A 107 -18.74 -0.87 -15.31
N ASP A 108 -19.75 -0.81 -16.18
CA ASP A 108 -20.57 -1.97 -16.52
C ASP A 108 -19.98 -2.65 -17.75
N ILE A 109 -19.67 -3.94 -17.63
CA ILE A 109 -19.11 -4.71 -18.75
C ILE A 109 -20.09 -4.80 -19.93
N ALA A 110 -21.40 -4.82 -19.67
CA ALA A 110 -22.42 -4.91 -20.72
C ALA A 110 -22.53 -3.61 -21.53
N LYS A 111 -22.03 -2.48 -20.99
CA LYS A 111 -22.01 -1.18 -21.66
C LYS A 111 -20.71 -0.89 -22.39
N LEU A 112 -19.72 -1.79 -22.31
CA LEU A 112 -18.51 -1.72 -23.14
C LEU A 112 -18.84 -2.22 -24.54
N THR A 113 -19.55 -1.41 -25.32
CA THR A 113 -19.69 -1.67 -26.75
C THR A 113 -18.39 -1.28 -27.45
N LEU A 114 -17.62 -2.28 -27.88
CA LEU A 114 -16.46 -2.06 -28.73
C LEU A 114 -16.97 -1.59 -30.09
N TRP A 115 -16.77 -0.31 -30.43
CA TRP A 115 -17.01 0.17 -31.78
C TRP A 115 -15.88 -0.35 -32.67
N ALA A 116 -16.06 -1.55 -33.22
CA ALA A 116 -15.24 -2.01 -34.34
C ALA A 116 -15.86 -1.44 -35.63
N PRO A 117 -15.21 -0.47 -36.31
CA PRO A 117 -15.64 -0.12 -37.65
C PRO A 117 -15.48 -1.36 -38.55
N LEU A 118 -16.59 -1.86 -39.06
CA LEU A 118 -16.65 -2.89 -40.10
C LEU A 118 -16.04 -2.33 -41.41
N THR A 119 -14.72 -2.38 -41.52
CA THR A 119 -13.92 -2.17 -42.74
C THR A 119 -12.52 -2.70 -42.40
N LEU A 120 -11.87 -3.61 -43.13
CA LEU A 120 -11.92 -3.97 -44.54
C LEU A 120 -11.10 -5.28 -44.69
N ILE A 121 -11.67 -6.39 -45.17
CA ILE A 121 -11.16 -7.33 -46.20
C ILE A 121 -12.36 -8.11 -46.75
#